data_AF-A0A1I7UFH8-F1
#
_entry.id   AF-A0A1I7UFH8-F1
#
_cell.length_a   1.000
_cell.length_b   1.000
_cell.length_c   1.000
_cell.angle_alpha   90.00
_cell.angle_beta   90.00
_cell.angle_gamma   90.00
#
_symmetry.space_group_name_H-M   'P 1'
#
loop_
_entity.id
_entity.type
_entity.pdbx_description
1 polymer ?
#
loop_
_entity_poly.entity_id
_entity_poly.type
_entity_poly.pdbx_seq_one_letter_code
_entity_poly.pdbx_strand_id
1 'polypeptide(L)'
;MCTFNHSEINSITIQFFPKCSEICGILIFISGTDLSEYELKEAFPSMHTLFGGIVIENTHLTSLSFFTTDSLYGEFHFFCEDYGFFIRNNLFLTDISILNSFYMWTDDDFNECEFRIENNSILDTSALFDNYLTYLDVTTPGNFKDYGCRGDQINQSNLKDYEKCDHLFGGLKIENLIGDLSSLSKIKVVNGFIDIQNTEIEDLSFLKNLEYIQMKNIGLKKKISVNIKNNLKMNRLGTSAFQNLQFNFDFNRIANLENLHPNFCLTVEEMRNFLELNLFFVNIHAKYCDDVGNLQGLELCRLDRMSNLKKNCEFVFGNILVESGEEEYVKRLNRMTHLFGSIEIRNTKLKNLDFLKELRYIGTLDGKTRRLLGLL
;
A
#
# COMPACT_ATOMS: atom_id res chain seq x y z
N MET A 1 -25.93 19.93 -1.06
CA MET A 1 -25.10 20.25 -2.25
C MET A 1 -25.57 21.50 -2.98
N CYS A 2 -24.68 22.49 -3.16
CA CYS A 2 -24.85 23.65 -4.05
C CYS A 2 -23.77 23.66 -5.13
N THR A 3 -23.98 24.42 -6.21
CA THR A 3 -22.98 24.58 -7.28
C THR A 3 -22.45 26.01 -7.30
N PHE A 4 -21.11 26.15 -7.34
CA PHE A 4 -20.44 27.40 -7.67
C PHE A 4 -20.08 27.39 -9.16
N ASN A 5 -20.80 28.19 -9.95
CA ASN A 5 -20.67 28.18 -11.43
C ASN A 5 -19.49 29.01 -11.96
N HIS A 6 -18.65 29.55 -11.07
CA HIS A 6 -17.42 30.24 -11.42
C HIS A 6 -16.24 29.41 -10.96
N SER A 7 -15.11 29.48 -11.66
CA SER A 7 -13.91 28.74 -11.27
C SER A 7 -12.89 29.62 -10.57
N GLU A 8 -12.63 30.80 -11.14
CA GLU A 8 -11.70 31.77 -10.54
C GLU A 8 -12.30 32.43 -9.30
N ILE A 9 -11.49 32.56 -8.24
CA ILE A 9 -11.84 33.24 -7.00
C ILE A 9 -11.20 34.63 -6.97
N ASN A 10 -12.05 35.67 -7.03
CA ASN A 10 -11.69 37.08 -6.94
C ASN A 10 -12.87 37.91 -6.41
N SER A 11 -12.68 39.22 -6.21
CA SER A 11 -13.68 40.15 -5.66
C SER A 11 -15.00 40.23 -6.44
N ILE A 12 -14.99 39.83 -7.72
CA ILE A 12 -16.19 39.77 -8.57
C ILE A 12 -16.92 38.44 -8.35
N THR A 13 -16.21 37.32 -8.48
CA THR A 13 -16.83 35.98 -8.47
C THR A 13 -17.22 35.51 -7.08
N ILE A 14 -16.51 35.95 -6.04
CA ILE A 14 -16.77 35.55 -4.65
C ILE A 14 -18.15 35.98 -4.16
N GLN A 15 -18.74 37.02 -4.75
CA GLN A 15 -20.09 37.49 -4.42
C GLN A 15 -21.17 36.47 -4.80
N PHE A 16 -20.86 35.55 -5.72
CA PHE A 16 -21.73 34.45 -6.14
C PHE A 16 -21.44 33.15 -5.38
N PHE A 17 -20.52 33.16 -4.42
CA PHE A 17 -20.16 31.97 -3.67
C PHE A 17 -21.33 31.50 -2.80
N PRO A 18 -21.77 30.24 -2.92
CA PRO A 18 -22.96 29.76 -2.24
C PRO A 18 -22.72 29.55 -0.74
N LYS A 19 -23.72 29.88 0.08
CA LYS A 19 -23.69 29.69 1.54
C LYS A 19 -24.21 28.31 1.93
N CYS A 20 -23.40 27.27 1.77
CA CYS A 20 -23.78 25.91 2.13
C CYS A 20 -22.58 24.99 2.42
N SER A 21 -22.90 23.86 3.08
CA SER A 21 -21.93 22.87 3.58
C SER A 21 -21.17 22.12 2.50
N GLU A 22 -21.87 21.76 1.43
CA GLU A 22 -21.38 20.93 0.34
C GLU A 22 -21.40 21.74 -0.94
N ILE A 23 -20.23 21.99 -1.51
CA ILE A 23 -20.05 22.77 -2.73
C ILE A 23 -19.58 21.85 -3.85
N CYS A 24 -20.22 21.95 -5.01
CA CYS A 24 -19.71 21.44 -6.27
C CYS A 24 -19.11 22.60 -7.06
N GLY A 25 -17.84 22.51 -7.42
CA GLY A 25 -17.13 23.57 -8.12
C GLY A 25 -15.62 23.35 -8.14
N ILE A 26 -14.95 24.11 -8.99
CA ILE A 26 -13.48 24.12 -9.09
C ILE A 26 -13.03 25.46 -8.53
N LEU A 27 -12.19 25.46 -7.49
CA LEU A 27 -11.71 26.69 -6.86
C LEU A 27 -10.32 27.02 -7.38
N ILE A 28 -10.21 28.07 -8.19
CA ILE A 28 -8.97 28.52 -8.83
C ILE A 28 -8.54 29.86 -8.23
N PHE A 29 -7.46 29.85 -7.47
CA PHE A 29 -6.78 31.00 -6.92
C PHE A 29 -5.53 31.26 -7.75
N ILE A 30 -5.46 32.40 -8.42
CA ILE A 30 -4.37 32.76 -9.34
C ILE A 30 -3.82 34.15 -9.03
N SER A 31 -2.89 34.65 -9.83
CA SER A 31 -2.36 36.02 -9.71
C SER A 31 -3.44 37.12 -9.74
N GLY A 32 -4.62 36.82 -10.31
CA GLY A 32 -5.78 37.71 -10.33
C GLY A 32 -6.65 37.66 -9.06
N THR A 33 -6.34 36.80 -8.10
CA THR A 33 -7.04 36.74 -6.81
C THR A 33 -6.65 37.95 -5.97
N ASP A 34 -7.56 38.91 -5.88
CA ASP A 34 -7.41 40.20 -5.19
C ASP A 34 -8.01 40.20 -3.77
N LEU A 35 -8.34 39.02 -3.25
CA LEU A 35 -8.92 38.82 -1.93
C LEU A 35 -7.86 38.51 -0.88
N SER A 36 -8.02 39.07 0.31
CA SER A 36 -7.25 38.69 1.50
C SER A 36 -7.70 37.34 2.05
N GLU A 37 -6.82 36.66 2.79
CA GLU A 37 -7.16 35.41 3.50
C GLU A 37 -8.36 35.58 4.45
N TYR A 38 -8.53 36.77 5.03
CA TYR A 38 -9.69 37.11 5.85
C TYR A 38 -10.99 37.13 5.03
N GLU A 39 -10.99 37.79 3.86
CA GLU A 39 -12.15 37.83 2.97
C GLU A 39 -12.51 36.44 2.44
N LEU A 40 -11.49 35.61 2.13
CA LEU A 40 -11.70 34.20 1.75
C LEU A 40 -12.33 33.42 2.90
N LYS A 41 -11.85 33.61 4.12
CA LYS A 41 -12.39 32.93 5.30
C LYS A 41 -13.83 33.32 5.60
N GLU A 42 -14.19 34.58 5.42
CA GLU A 42 -15.57 35.08 5.56
C GLU A 42 -16.48 34.58 4.43
N ALA A 43 -15.92 34.24 3.27
CA ALA A 43 -16.68 33.67 2.14
C ALA A 43 -16.91 32.16 2.28
N PHE A 44 -15.99 31.41 2.91
CA PHE A 44 -16.07 29.96 3.04
C PHE A 44 -16.55 29.39 4.39
N PRO A 45 -17.14 30.12 5.36
CA PRO A 45 -17.29 29.65 6.73
C PRO A 45 -18.24 28.47 6.88
N SER A 46 -19.09 28.24 5.88
CA SER A 46 -20.00 27.11 5.84
C SER A 46 -19.49 25.97 4.99
N MET A 47 -18.45 26.13 4.16
CA MET A 47 -17.98 25.08 3.26
C MET A 47 -17.11 24.08 4.03
N HIS A 48 -17.61 22.87 4.18
CA HIS A 48 -16.92 21.75 4.84
C HIS A 48 -16.69 20.56 3.90
N THR A 49 -17.32 20.59 2.73
CA THR A 49 -17.17 19.57 1.70
C THR A 49 -17.10 20.22 0.31
N LEU A 50 -16.10 19.83 -0.47
CA LEU A 50 -15.93 20.27 -1.85
C LEU A 50 -15.88 19.06 -2.80
N PHE A 51 -16.74 19.09 -3.81
CA PHE A 51 -16.77 18.19 -4.98
C PHE A 51 -16.23 18.95 -6.19
N GLY A 52 -14.99 18.67 -6.60
CA GLY A 52 -14.29 19.33 -7.71
C GLY A 52 -12.83 19.63 -7.39
N GLY A 53 -12.18 20.55 -8.12
CA GLY A 53 -10.73 20.80 -7.97
C GLY A 53 -10.34 21.98 -7.10
N ILE A 54 -9.10 21.99 -6.62
CA ILE A 54 -8.46 23.16 -6.01
C ILE A 54 -7.17 23.46 -6.76
N VAL A 55 -7.02 24.70 -7.24
CA VAL A 55 -5.81 25.20 -7.91
C VAL A 55 -5.39 26.50 -7.22
N ILE A 56 -4.16 26.55 -6.70
CA ILE A 56 -3.61 27.72 -6.02
C ILE A 56 -2.25 28.03 -6.65
N GLU A 57 -2.20 28.99 -7.56
CA GLU A 57 -1.02 29.22 -8.38
C GLU A 57 -0.63 30.69 -8.52
N ASN A 58 0.64 31.02 -8.31
CA ASN A 58 1.15 32.39 -8.48
C ASN A 58 0.38 33.43 -7.64
N THR A 59 -0.07 33.07 -6.45
CA THR A 59 -0.84 33.96 -5.55
C THR A 59 0.07 34.75 -4.60
N HIS A 60 -0.50 35.77 -3.96
CA HIS A 60 0.12 36.49 -2.84
C HIS A 60 -0.27 35.93 -1.46
N LEU A 61 -0.92 34.76 -1.42
CA LEU A 61 -1.36 34.13 -0.18
C LEU A 61 -0.16 33.61 0.61
N THR A 62 -0.28 33.68 1.93
CA THR A 62 0.73 33.23 2.89
C THR A 62 0.29 31.97 3.65
N SER A 63 -1.02 31.73 3.73
CA SER A 63 -1.63 30.60 4.41
C SER A 63 -2.90 30.11 3.69
N LEU A 64 -3.20 28.81 3.83
CA LEU A 64 -4.47 28.19 3.42
C LEU A 64 -5.50 28.08 4.54
N SER A 65 -5.25 28.70 5.70
CA SER A 65 -6.11 28.65 6.90
C SER A 65 -7.50 29.29 6.73
N PHE A 66 -7.82 29.79 5.54
CA PHE A 66 -9.15 30.26 5.16
C PHE A 66 -10.13 29.12 4.83
N PHE A 67 -9.66 27.89 4.59
CA PHE A 67 -10.53 26.72 4.57
C PHE A 67 -10.99 26.36 5.99
N THR A 68 -12.26 25.97 6.13
CA THR A 68 -12.88 25.68 7.42
C THR A 68 -13.31 24.23 7.54
N THR A 69 -13.05 23.62 8.68
CA THR A 69 -13.43 22.24 8.98
C THR A 69 -14.83 22.14 9.58
N ASP A 70 -15.43 20.96 9.49
CA ASP A 70 -16.70 20.66 10.14
C ASP A 70 -16.53 20.59 11.68
N SER A 71 -17.60 20.90 12.42
CA SER A 71 -17.54 20.93 13.89
C SER A 71 -17.58 19.55 14.58
N LEU A 72 -17.95 18.49 13.85
CA LEU A 72 -18.18 17.16 14.41
C LEU A 72 -16.89 16.33 14.40
N TYR A 73 -16.18 16.30 13.28
CA TYR A 73 -14.95 15.53 13.08
C TYR A 73 -13.70 16.43 13.00
N GLY A 74 -13.86 17.72 12.72
CA GLY A 74 -12.73 18.61 12.51
C GLY A 74 -12.04 18.36 11.16
N GLU A 75 -12.80 17.89 10.16
CA GLU A 75 -12.32 17.51 8.85
C GLU A 75 -12.86 18.45 7.75
N PHE A 76 -12.15 18.49 6.63
CA PHE A 76 -12.62 19.07 5.38
C PHE A 76 -12.68 17.95 4.33
N HIS A 77 -13.88 17.60 3.88
CA HIS A 77 -14.03 16.52 2.90
C HIS A 77 -13.79 17.03 1.48
N PHE A 78 -12.88 16.40 0.75
CA PHE A 78 -12.50 16.82 -0.59
C PHE A 78 -12.65 15.68 -1.60
N PHE A 79 -13.68 15.75 -2.45
CA PHE A 79 -13.91 14.83 -3.54
C PHE A 79 -13.38 15.48 -4.81
N CYS A 80 -12.17 15.12 -5.24
CA CYS A 80 -11.53 15.93 -6.28
C CYS A 80 -11.97 15.63 -7.71
N GLU A 81 -12.69 14.52 -7.90
CA GLU A 81 -13.09 13.99 -9.20
C GLU A 81 -11.88 13.94 -10.15
N ASP A 82 -12.05 14.31 -11.43
CA ASP A 82 -10.97 14.38 -12.43
C ASP A 82 -10.10 15.65 -12.32
N TYR A 83 -10.33 16.54 -11.34
CA TYR A 83 -9.77 17.89 -11.35
C TYR A 83 -8.49 18.10 -10.54
N GLY A 84 -8.25 17.31 -9.49
CA GLY A 84 -7.00 17.38 -8.74
C GLY A 84 -6.90 18.49 -7.68
N PHE A 85 -5.76 18.49 -6.98
CA PHE A 85 -5.34 19.47 -5.98
C PHE A 85 -3.92 19.97 -6.32
N PHE A 86 -3.80 21.27 -6.56
CA PHE A 86 -2.58 21.87 -7.07
C PHE A 86 -2.22 23.13 -6.28
N ILE A 87 -1.01 23.18 -5.72
CA ILE A 87 -0.41 24.38 -5.12
C ILE A 87 0.93 24.64 -5.83
N ARG A 88 1.01 25.65 -6.70
CA ARG A 88 2.20 25.88 -7.52
C ARG A 88 2.71 27.31 -7.52
N ASN A 89 4.03 27.48 -7.48
CA ASN A 89 4.69 28.77 -7.75
C ASN A 89 4.21 29.92 -6.82
N ASN A 90 3.80 29.62 -5.58
CA ASN A 90 3.41 30.65 -4.62
C ASN A 90 4.64 31.08 -3.83
N LEU A 91 5.14 32.29 -4.12
CA LEU A 91 6.39 32.80 -3.56
C LEU A 91 6.32 33.14 -2.06
N PHE A 92 5.12 33.35 -1.54
CA PHE A 92 4.89 33.80 -0.16
C PHE A 92 4.18 32.77 0.72
N LEU A 93 3.79 31.62 0.17
CA LEU A 93 3.04 30.60 0.90
C LEU A 93 3.94 29.87 1.89
N THR A 94 3.61 29.95 3.18
CA THR A 94 4.36 29.31 4.26
C THR A 94 3.55 28.32 5.07
N ASP A 95 2.22 28.43 5.07
CA ASP A 95 1.36 27.65 5.96
C ASP A 95 0.27 26.89 5.19
N ILE A 96 0.42 25.57 5.16
CA ILE A 96 -0.54 24.61 4.60
C ILE A 96 -1.05 23.64 5.67
N SER A 97 -0.94 23.99 6.96
CA SER A 97 -1.26 23.09 8.08
C SER A 97 -2.71 22.59 8.07
N ILE A 98 -3.63 23.35 7.47
CA ILE A 98 -5.03 22.96 7.29
C ILE A 98 -5.18 21.64 6.52
N LEU A 99 -4.20 21.26 5.69
CA LEU A 99 -4.23 20.00 4.93
C LEU A 99 -4.17 18.77 5.83
N ASN A 100 -3.72 18.89 7.09
CA ASN A 100 -3.82 17.80 8.07
C ASN A 100 -5.28 17.47 8.43
N SER A 101 -6.21 18.40 8.19
CA SER A 101 -7.65 18.19 8.36
C SER A 101 -8.35 17.79 7.05
N PHE A 102 -7.65 17.70 5.92
CA PHE A 102 -8.28 17.31 4.66
C PHE A 102 -8.50 15.80 4.63
N TYR A 103 -9.75 15.38 4.49
CA TYR A 103 -10.13 14.02 4.17
C TYR A 103 -10.51 13.95 2.69
N MET A 104 -9.57 13.57 1.84
CA MET A 104 -9.80 13.50 0.39
C MET A 104 -10.35 12.13 -0.03
N TRP A 105 -11.34 12.13 -0.90
CA TRP A 105 -11.98 10.93 -1.42
C TRP A 105 -11.44 10.62 -2.81
N THR A 106 -11.59 9.36 -3.24
CA THR A 106 -11.36 8.97 -4.64
C THR A 106 -12.53 9.39 -5.50
N ASP A 107 -12.33 9.40 -6.83
CA ASP A 107 -13.44 9.46 -7.78
C ASP A 107 -14.31 8.18 -7.74
N ASP A 108 -15.38 8.17 -8.55
CA ASP A 108 -16.32 7.05 -8.69
C ASP A 108 -15.67 5.76 -9.23
N ASP A 109 -14.57 5.87 -9.97
CA ASP A 109 -13.77 4.76 -10.51
C ASP A 109 -12.64 4.32 -9.57
N PHE A 110 -12.55 4.95 -8.39
CA PHE A 110 -11.54 4.80 -7.36
C PHE A 110 -10.11 5.23 -7.78
N ASN A 111 -9.99 6.03 -8.83
CA ASN A 111 -8.73 6.69 -9.13
C ASN A 111 -8.41 7.70 -8.02
N GLU A 112 -7.12 7.85 -7.78
CA GLU A 112 -6.66 8.82 -6.79
C GLU A 112 -6.68 10.21 -7.37
N CYS A 113 -6.93 11.16 -6.47
CA CYS A 113 -6.74 12.55 -6.79
C CYS A 113 -5.30 12.84 -7.20
N GLU A 114 -5.12 13.58 -8.29
CA GLU A 114 -3.81 14.16 -8.57
C GLU A 114 -3.50 15.24 -7.52
N PHE A 115 -2.50 14.99 -6.67
CA PHE A 115 -2.12 15.90 -5.59
C PHE A 115 -0.69 16.39 -5.78
N ARG A 116 -0.52 17.68 -6.10
CA ARG A 116 0.79 18.31 -6.37
C ARG A 116 0.98 19.59 -5.57
N ILE A 117 2.13 19.71 -4.92
CA ILE A 117 2.60 20.94 -4.26
C ILE A 117 3.99 21.26 -4.80
N GLU A 118 4.12 22.22 -5.71
CA GLU A 118 5.32 22.35 -6.53
C GLU A 118 5.88 23.77 -6.54
N ASN A 119 7.20 23.90 -6.47
CA ASN A 119 7.90 25.17 -6.69
C ASN A 119 7.47 26.33 -5.75
N ASN A 120 7.10 26.03 -4.50
CA ASN A 120 6.80 27.06 -3.50
C ASN A 120 8.06 27.29 -2.64
N SER A 121 8.87 28.28 -3.03
CA SER A 121 10.28 28.40 -2.64
C SER A 121 10.57 28.55 -1.14
N ILE A 122 9.57 28.91 -0.33
CA ILE A 122 9.69 29.09 1.12
C ILE A 122 8.80 28.12 1.92
N LEU A 123 8.08 27.22 1.25
CA LEU A 123 7.13 26.31 1.86
C LEU A 123 7.82 25.03 2.36
N ASP A 124 7.62 24.70 3.64
CA ASP A 124 8.01 23.41 4.19
C ASP A 124 6.82 22.44 4.14
N THR A 125 6.85 21.50 3.20
CA THR A 125 5.80 20.48 3.07
C THR A 125 6.01 19.29 4.01
N SER A 126 7.17 19.21 4.68
CA SER A 126 7.44 18.13 5.64
C SER A 126 6.58 18.22 6.89
N ALA A 127 5.84 19.31 7.11
CA ALA A 127 4.90 19.45 8.23
C ALA A 127 3.56 18.71 8.03
N LEU A 128 3.34 18.05 6.89
CA LEU A 128 2.14 17.25 6.60
C LEU A 128 2.07 15.91 7.37
N PHE A 129 2.78 15.79 8.50
CA PHE A 129 2.82 14.56 9.32
C PHE A 129 1.60 14.46 10.24
N ASP A 130 0.77 13.43 10.01
CA ASP A 130 0.33 12.41 10.98
C ASP A 130 -1.04 11.81 10.64
N ASN A 131 -1.81 12.44 9.75
CA ASN A 131 -3.06 11.86 9.31
C ASN A 131 -2.84 11.07 8.04
N TYR A 132 -2.87 9.74 8.17
CA TYR A 132 -3.38 8.77 7.18
C TYR A 132 -3.55 9.33 5.77
N LEU A 133 -2.46 9.78 5.14
CA LEU A 133 -2.48 10.12 3.73
C LEU A 133 -2.59 8.78 3.03
N THR A 134 -3.82 8.32 2.90
CA THR A 134 -4.25 7.14 2.13
C THR A 134 -3.96 7.31 0.63
N TYR A 135 -3.33 8.43 0.25
CA TYR A 135 -2.92 8.78 -1.09
C TYR A 135 -1.55 8.19 -1.38
N LEU A 136 -1.52 7.40 -2.44
CA LEU A 136 -0.31 6.80 -2.94
C LEU A 136 0.44 7.78 -3.85
N ASP A 137 -0.25 8.72 -4.51
CA ASP A 137 0.33 9.55 -5.58
C ASP A 137 0.61 11.03 -5.22
N VAL A 138 1.19 11.31 -4.05
CA VAL A 138 1.61 12.68 -3.69
C VAL A 138 2.93 13.07 -4.37
N THR A 139 3.03 14.32 -4.82
CA THR A 139 4.25 14.89 -5.44
C THR A 139 4.50 16.29 -4.90
N THR A 140 5.67 16.52 -4.29
CA THR A 140 6.01 17.79 -3.63
C THR A 140 7.33 18.45 -4.09
N PRO A 141 7.79 18.38 -5.35
CA PRO A 141 9.12 18.84 -5.73
C PRO A 141 9.28 20.37 -5.74
N GLY A 142 10.48 20.82 -5.37
CA GLY A 142 10.91 22.20 -5.59
C GLY A 142 10.39 23.19 -4.54
N ASN A 143 9.89 22.70 -3.41
CA ASN A 143 9.57 23.55 -2.27
C ASN A 143 10.84 23.79 -1.41
N PHE A 144 10.73 24.61 -0.35
CA PHE A 144 11.84 24.79 0.58
C PHE A 144 12.26 23.47 1.22
N LYS A 145 11.28 22.61 1.51
CA LYS A 145 11.49 21.24 1.94
C LYS A 145 10.34 20.36 1.47
N ASP A 146 10.71 19.31 0.75
CA ASP A 146 9.77 18.37 0.12
C ASP A 146 9.44 17.22 1.09
N TYR A 147 8.20 16.72 1.00
CA TYR A 147 7.74 15.58 1.79
C TYR A 147 7.75 14.31 0.94
N GLY A 148 8.59 13.36 1.35
CA GLY A 148 8.77 12.10 0.65
C GLY A 148 9.37 12.26 -0.74
N CYS A 149 9.49 11.13 -1.44
CA CYS A 149 10.11 11.05 -2.76
C CYS A 149 9.29 10.13 -3.67
N ARG A 150 9.46 10.27 -4.98
CA ARG A 150 8.77 9.42 -5.98
C ARG A 150 9.50 8.09 -6.16
N GLY A 151 8.96 7.00 -5.63
CA GLY A 151 9.59 5.68 -5.75
C GLY A 151 9.39 5.03 -7.12
N ASP A 152 8.47 5.53 -7.95
CA ASP A 152 8.26 5.12 -9.34
C ASP A 152 9.23 5.80 -10.34
N GLN A 153 10.00 6.79 -9.89
CA GLN A 153 10.95 7.57 -10.70
C GLN A 153 12.42 7.22 -10.41
N ILE A 154 12.69 6.22 -9.58
CA ILE A 154 14.05 5.80 -9.24
C ILE A 154 14.77 5.32 -10.49
N ASN A 155 15.96 5.86 -10.74
CA ASN A 155 16.85 5.43 -11.80
C ASN A 155 18.32 5.69 -11.41
N GLN A 156 19.26 5.26 -12.26
CA GLN A 156 20.68 5.34 -11.94
C GLN A 156 21.18 6.78 -11.70
N SER A 157 20.56 7.77 -12.35
CA SER A 157 21.00 9.17 -12.31
C SER A 157 20.58 9.90 -11.04
N ASN A 158 19.46 9.50 -10.43
CA ASN A 158 18.88 10.16 -9.25
C ASN A 158 18.96 9.31 -7.97
N LEU A 159 19.49 8.08 -8.02
CA LEU A 159 19.52 7.16 -6.88
C LEU A 159 20.11 7.79 -5.60
N LYS A 160 21.15 8.62 -5.74
CA LYS A 160 21.79 9.29 -4.60
C LYS A 160 20.87 10.31 -3.90
N ASP A 161 19.92 10.89 -4.61
CA ASP A 161 19.00 11.87 -4.01
C ASP A 161 18.09 11.20 -2.97
N TYR A 162 17.89 9.88 -3.07
CA TYR A 162 17.09 9.11 -2.12
C TYR A 162 17.72 8.95 -0.74
N GLU A 163 18.99 9.32 -0.55
CA GLU A 163 19.63 9.36 0.77
C GLU A 163 18.98 10.37 1.74
N LYS A 164 18.16 11.28 1.22
CA LYS A 164 17.41 12.29 1.98
C LYS A 164 15.96 11.87 2.25
N CYS A 165 15.51 10.77 1.67
CA CYS A 165 14.13 10.31 1.73
C CYS A 165 13.98 9.23 2.80
N ASP A 166 12.85 9.26 3.50
CA ASP A 166 12.38 8.17 4.36
C ASP A 166 10.97 7.69 3.99
N HIS A 167 10.30 8.38 3.08
CA HIS A 167 8.95 8.07 2.61
C HIS A 167 8.92 8.03 1.07
N LEU A 168 8.31 7.00 0.48
CA LEU A 168 8.08 6.90 -0.96
C LEU A 168 6.60 7.00 -1.31
N PHE A 169 6.28 7.82 -2.30
CA PHE A 169 5.00 7.87 -3.01
C PHE A 169 5.14 7.26 -4.40
N GLY A 170 4.04 6.81 -5.00
CA GLY A 170 4.02 6.11 -6.27
C GLY A 170 4.48 4.65 -6.19
N GLY A 171 4.69 4.13 -4.98
CA GLY A 171 5.21 2.80 -4.73
C GLY A 171 6.73 2.73 -4.76
N LEU A 172 7.27 1.55 -5.08
CA LEU A 172 8.70 1.29 -5.25
C LEU A 172 8.91 0.61 -6.58
N LYS A 173 9.50 1.31 -7.55
CA LYS A 173 9.86 0.76 -8.84
C LYS A 173 11.38 0.68 -8.98
N ILE A 174 11.90 -0.54 -9.11
CA ILE A 174 13.33 -0.79 -9.37
C ILE A 174 13.41 -1.66 -10.61
N GLU A 175 13.79 -1.05 -11.73
CA GLU A 175 13.84 -1.73 -13.03
C GLU A 175 15.20 -1.49 -13.70
N ASN A 176 15.91 -2.56 -14.07
CA ASN A 176 17.22 -2.50 -14.74
C ASN A 176 18.29 -1.68 -13.99
N LEU A 177 18.17 -1.55 -12.66
CA LEU A 177 19.15 -0.88 -11.82
C LEU A 177 20.32 -1.82 -11.48
N ILE A 178 21.53 -1.29 -11.57
CA ILE A 178 22.78 -2.04 -11.36
C ILE A 178 23.60 -1.36 -10.27
N GLY A 179 24.18 -2.16 -9.38
CA GLY A 179 25.08 -1.69 -8.34
C GLY A 179 24.42 -1.54 -6.97
N ASP A 180 25.03 -0.71 -6.12
CA ASP A 180 24.63 -0.54 -4.73
C ASP A 180 23.35 0.30 -4.61
N LEU A 181 22.36 -0.23 -3.88
CA LEU A 181 21.07 0.41 -3.59
C LEU A 181 21.02 1.01 -2.16
N SER A 182 22.17 1.16 -1.49
CA SER A 182 22.27 1.69 -0.13
C SER A 182 21.66 3.09 0.07
N SER A 183 21.54 3.89 -0.99
CA SER A 183 20.83 5.18 -0.96
C SER A 183 19.35 5.03 -0.56
N LEU A 184 18.75 3.85 -0.74
CA LEU A 184 17.37 3.55 -0.31
C LEU A 184 17.27 3.07 1.15
N SER A 185 18.38 3.02 1.88
CA SER A 185 18.40 2.40 3.22
C SER A 185 17.68 3.18 4.32
N LYS A 186 17.35 4.46 4.09
CA LYS A 186 16.56 5.27 5.03
C LYS A 186 15.06 5.18 4.81
N ILE A 187 14.60 4.56 3.72
CA ILE A 187 13.18 4.39 3.44
C ILE A 187 12.53 3.57 4.55
N LYS A 188 11.49 4.16 5.17
CA LYS A 188 10.65 3.58 6.22
C LYS A 188 9.26 3.23 5.75
N VAL A 189 8.72 4.02 4.82
CA VAL A 189 7.34 3.85 4.35
C VAL A 189 7.32 3.88 2.83
N VAL A 190 6.56 2.96 2.25
CA VAL A 190 6.25 2.95 0.83
C VAL A 190 4.74 3.00 0.64
N ASN A 191 4.25 4.07 0.04
CA ASN A 191 2.87 4.23 -0.36
C ASN A 191 2.75 3.90 -1.84
N GLY A 192 2.28 2.69 -2.13
CA GLY A 192 1.96 2.22 -3.47
C GLY A 192 2.47 0.81 -3.74
N PHE A 193 2.51 0.45 -5.03
CA PHE A 193 2.87 -0.91 -5.45
C PHE A 193 4.38 -1.13 -5.49
N ILE A 194 4.77 -2.37 -5.23
CA ILE A 194 6.15 -2.81 -5.33
C ILE A 194 6.35 -3.45 -6.71
N ASP A 195 7.29 -2.93 -7.48
CA ASP A 195 7.65 -3.46 -8.79
C ASP A 195 9.18 -3.52 -8.95
N ILE A 196 9.75 -4.71 -8.78
CA ILE A 196 11.20 -4.94 -8.78
C ILE A 196 11.54 -5.97 -9.85
N GLN A 197 12.21 -5.51 -10.92
CA GLN A 197 12.44 -6.33 -12.09
C GLN A 197 13.82 -6.17 -12.71
N ASN A 198 14.31 -7.28 -13.27
CA ASN A 198 15.52 -7.30 -14.11
C ASN A 198 16.74 -6.69 -13.39
N THR A 199 16.92 -7.02 -12.11
CA THR A 199 18.00 -6.50 -11.26
C THR A 199 19.00 -7.60 -10.90
N GLU A 200 20.15 -7.19 -10.39
CA GLU A 200 21.20 -8.08 -9.88
C GLU A 200 21.19 -8.26 -8.35
N ILE A 201 20.12 -7.84 -7.67
CA ILE A 201 20.02 -7.91 -6.20
C ILE A 201 19.91 -9.37 -5.73
N GLU A 202 20.49 -9.65 -4.56
CA GLU A 202 20.38 -10.97 -3.90
C GLU A 202 19.17 -11.06 -2.97
N ASP A 203 18.75 -9.92 -2.42
CA ASP A 203 17.59 -9.75 -1.54
C ASP A 203 17.21 -8.26 -1.41
N LEU A 204 16.26 -7.95 -0.52
CA LEU A 204 15.78 -6.59 -0.22
C LEU A 204 16.37 -6.02 1.09
N SER A 205 17.47 -6.57 1.59
CA SER A 205 18.10 -6.12 2.85
C SER A 205 18.60 -4.67 2.78
N PHE A 206 18.77 -4.11 1.58
CA PHE A 206 19.05 -2.67 1.41
C PHE A 206 17.92 -1.79 1.96
N LEU A 207 16.68 -2.30 2.06
CA LEU A 207 15.53 -1.65 2.69
C LEU A 207 15.44 -1.97 4.20
N LYS A 208 16.58 -1.94 4.91
CA LYS A 208 16.69 -2.36 6.31
C LYS A 208 15.79 -1.60 7.31
N ASN A 209 15.39 -0.38 6.97
CA ASN A 209 14.55 0.47 7.81
C ASN A 209 13.09 0.48 7.35
N LEU A 210 12.71 -0.33 6.35
CA LEU A 210 11.36 -0.35 5.84
C LEU A 210 10.42 -0.97 6.88
N GLU A 211 9.47 -0.17 7.36
CA GLU A 211 8.53 -0.52 8.41
C GLU A 211 7.15 -0.87 7.83
N TYR A 212 6.67 -0.08 6.86
CA TYR A 212 5.32 -0.20 6.32
C TYR A 212 5.30 -0.13 4.80
N ILE A 213 4.40 -0.92 4.20
CA ILE A 213 4.02 -0.79 2.80
C ILE A 213 2.51 -0.61 2.76
N GLN A 214 2.06 0.57 2.36
CA GLN A 214 0.66 0.94 2.30
C GLN A 214 0.16 0.86 0.86
N MET A 215 -0.93 0.13 0.67
CA MET A 215 -1.49 -0.16 -0.64
C MET A 215 -2.97 0.16 -0.67
N LYS A 216 -3.34 1.01 -1.63
CA LYS A 216 -4.71 1.24 -2.05
C LYS A 216 -5.04 0.32 -3.21
N ASN A 217 -5.93 -0.62 -2.94
CA ASN A 217 -6.32 -1.73 -3.83
C ASN A 217 -7.80 -1.68 -4.25
N ILE A 218 -8.47 -0.55 -3.99
CA ILE A 218 -9.85 -0.30 -4.42
C ILE A 218 -9.91 0.02 -5.93
N GLY A 219 -10.99 -0.39 -6.61
CA GLY A 219 -11.16 -0.21 -8.07
C GLY A 219 -10.23 -1.05 -8.97
N LEU A 220 -9.07 -1.46 -8.47
CA LEU A 220 -7.99 -2.07 -9.24
C LEU A 220 -8.14 -3.59 -9.39
N LYS A 221 -9.24 -4.01 -10.03
CA LYS A 221 -9.48 -5.43 -10.35
C LYS A 221 -8.33 -5.95 -11.23
N LYS A 222 -7.55 -6.91 -10.69
CA LYS A 222 -6.44 -7.62 -11.36
C LYS A 222 -5.06 -6.92 -11.40
N LYS A 223 -4.85 -5.80 -10.70
CA LYS A 223 -3.50 -5.21 -10.64
C LYS A 223 -2.61 -5.98 -9.66
N ILE A 224 -1.37 -6.25 -10.07
CA ILE A 224 -0.37 -6.91 -9.21
C ILE A 224 0.20 -5.85 -8.27
N SER A 225 -0.01 -6.02 -6.96
CA SER A 225 0.43 -5.09 -5.92
C SER A 225 1.89 -5.30 -5.53
N VAL A 226 2.36 -6.54 -5.55
CA VAL A 226 3.77 -6.90 -5.34
C VAL A 226 4.25 -7.71 -6.53
N ASN A 227 5.09 -7.13 -7.37
CA ASN A 227 5.65 -7.79 -8.54
C ASN A 227 7.17 -7.84 -8.41
N ILE A 228 7.70 -9.03 -8.12
CA ILE A 228 9.15 -9.27 -8.08
C ILE A 228 9.44 -10.34 -9.13
N LYS A 229 10.09 -9.93 -10.23
CA LYS A 229 10.37 -10.87 -11.31
C LYS A 229 11.70 -10.67 -12.01
N ASN A 230 12.22 -11.73 -12.61
CA ASN A 230 13.45 -11.71 -13.41
C ASN A 230 14.69 -11.22 -12.63
N ASN A 231 14.75 -11.50 -11.33
CA ASN A 231 15.88 -11.15 -10.47
C ASN A 231 16.66 -12.45 -10.18
N LEU A 232 17.50 -12.87 -11.13
CA LEU A 232 18.09 -14.23 -11.14
C LEU A 232 19.09 -14.48 -10.01
N LYS A 233 19.65 -13.43 -9.40
CA LYS A 233 20.52 -13.53 -8.23
C LYS A 233 19.73 -13.53 -6.91
N MET A 234 18.44 -13.19 -6.95
CA MET A 234 17.61 -13.05 -5.75
C MET A 234 17.27 -14.41 -5.16
N ASN A 235 17.83 -14.71 -3.98
CA ASN A 235 17.68 -16.01 -3.31
C ASN A 235 16.88 -15.93 -1.99
N ARG A 236 16.62 -14.73 -1.47
CA ARG A 236 15.77 -14.47 -0.29
C ARG A 236 15.00 -13.17 -0.47
N LEU A 237 13.93 -12.97 0.31
CA LEU A 237 13.28 -11.66 0.42
C LEU A 237 14.14 -10.68 1.23
N GLY A 238 14.72 -11.12 2.35
CA GLY A 238 15.68 -10.32 3.13
C GLY A 238 15.10 -9.12 3.87
N THR A 239 13.77 -9.03 4.02
CA THR A 239 13.10 -7.97 4.78
C THR A 239 11.84 -8.47 5.48
N SER A 240 11.60 -8.01 6.71
CA SER A 240 10.38 -8.26 7.47
C SER A 240 9.23 -7.31 7.11
N ALA A 241 9.47 -6.31 6.25
CA ALA A 241 8.45 -5.32 5.87
C ALA A 241 7.19 -5.94 5.24
N PHE A 242 7.32 -7.10 4.57
CA PHE A 242 6.18 -7.83 4.02
C PHE A 242 5.24 -8.43 5.08
N GLN A 243 5.64 -8.43 6.35
CA GLN A 243 4.74 -8.76 7.47
C GLN A 243 3.78 -7.59 7.78
N ASN A 244 4.17 -6.37 7.41
CA ASN A 244 3.45 -5.13 7.68
C ASN A 244 2.82 -4.55 6.40
N LEU A 245 2.38 -5.41 5.47
CA LEU A 245 1.59 -4.98 4.32
C LEU A 245 0.23 -4.49 4.82
N GLN A 246 -0.07 -3.22 4.57
CA GLN A 246 -1.35 -2.62 4.89
C GLN A 246 -2.14 -2.39 3.60
N PHE A 247 -3.29 -3.05 3.51
CA PHE A 247 -4.23 -2.88 2.41
C PHE A 247 -5.43 -2.08 2.89
N ASN A 248 -5.82 -1.05 2.15
CA ASN A 248 -6.99 -0.25 2.53
C ASN A 248 -8.29 -1.07 2.43
N PHE A 249 -8.33 -2.11 1.60
CA PHE A 249 -9.52 -2.95 1.40
C PHE A 249 -9.19 -4.46 1.34
N ASP A 250 -10.20 -5.31 1.54
CA ASP A 250 -10.04 -6.76 1.61
C ASP A 250 -9.92 -7.49 0.26
N PHE A 251 -10.17 -6.79 -0.86
CA PHE A 251 -10.18 -7.39 -2.20
C PHE A 251 -8.90 -7.03 -2.99
N ASN A 252 -8.54 -7.82 -4.00
CA ASN A 252 -7.44 -7.52 -4.94
C ASN A 252 -6.03 -7.42 -4.31
N ARG A 253 -5.60 -8.47 -3.58
CA ARG A 253 -4.25 -8.57 -3.02
C ARG A 253 -3.39 -9.50 -3.87
N ILE A 254 -2.98 -9.07 -5.05
CA ILE A 254 -2.30 -9.94 -6.03
C ILE A 254 -0.79 -9.74 -5.96
N ALA A 255 -0.04 -10.83 -5.89
CA ALA A 255 1.41 -10.85 -5.88
C ALA A 255 1.98 -11.71 -7.02
N ASN A 256 3.25 -11.49 -7.36
CA ASN A 256 3.99 -12.27 -8.33
C ASN A 256 5.44 -12.40 -7.88
N LEU A 257 5.90 -13.65 -7.72
CA LEU A 257 7.30 -14.00 -7.51
C LEU A 257 7.68 -14.91 -8.67
N GLU A 258 8.39 -14.39 -9.67
CA GLU A 258 8.60 -15.09 -10.93
C GLU A 258 10.04 -15.00 -11.39
N ASN A 259 10.59 -16.09 -11.93
CA ASN A 259 11.93 -16.11 -12.52
C ASN A 259 13.02 -15.51 -11.58
N LEU A 260 13.04 -15.99 -10.34
CA LEU A 260 14.04 -15.67 -9.32
C LEU A 260 15.16 -16.73 -9.33
N HIS A 261 16.12 -16.64 -8.40
CA HIS A 261 17.17 -17.65 -8.28
C HIS A 261 16.55 -19.05 -8.06
N PRO A 262 17.12 -20.15 -8.62
CA PRO A 262 16.57 -21.51 -8.43
C PRO A 262 16.52 -22.02 -6.97
N ASN A 263 17.30 -21.38 -6.09
CA ASN A 263 17.30 -21.63 -4.65
C ASN A 263 16.53 -20.55 -3.86
N PHE A 264 15.81 -19.65 -4.54
CA PHE A 264 14.91 -18.73 -3.86
C PHE A 264 13.93 -19.52 -3.01
N CYS A 265 13.89 -19.19 -1.72
CA CYS A 265 13.06 -19.88 -0.76
C CYS A 265 12.25 -18.88 0.08
N LEU A 266 11.13 -19.35 0.62
CA LEU A 266 10.30 -18.67 1.61
C LEU A 266 10.33 -19.48 2.91
N THR A 267 10.44 -18.82 4.05
CA THR A 267 10.30 -19.48 5.36
C THR A 267 8.84 -19.83 5.62
N VAL A 268 8.60 -20.68 6.63
CA VAL A 268 7.24 -21.00 7.08
C VAL A 268 6.54 -19.75 7.62
N GLU A 269 7.27 -18.91 8.35
CA GLU A 269 6.81 -17.60 8.81
C GLU A 269 6.36 -16.71 7.64
N GLU A 270 7.20 -16.52 6.62
CA GLU A 270 6.88 -15.68 5.44
C GLU A 270 5.62 -16.20 4.73
N MET A 271 5.53 -17.52 4.53
CA MET A 271 4.37 -18.15 3.91
C MET A 271 3.09 -18.00 4.75
N ARG A 272 3.17 -18.18 6.08
CA ARG A 272 2.02 -17.95 6.97
C ARG A 272 1.50 -16.54 6.80
N ASN A 273 2.39 -15.55 6.85
CA ASN A 273 2.00 -14.15 6.74
C ASN A 273 1.33 -13.87 5.38
N PHE A 274 1.81 -14.45 4.28
CA PHE A 274 1.16 -14.33 2.96
C PHE A 274 -0.24 -14.97 2.92
N LEU A 275 -0.41 -16.13 3.55
CA LEU A 275 -1.70 -16.81 3.65
C LEU A 275 -2.70 -15.99 4.48
N GLU A 276 -2.28 -15.51 5.65
CA GLU A 276 -3.13 -14.72 6.56
C GLU A 276 -3.48 -13.33 6.00
N LEU A 277 -2.59 -12.75 5.18
CA LEU A 277 -2.87 -11.54 4.40
C LEU A 277 -3.80 -11.81 3.19
N ASN A 278 -4.14 -13.07 2.90
CA ASN A 278 -4.91 -13.49 1.73
C ASN A 278 -4.28 -13.01 0.40
N LEU A 279 -2.96 -13.12 0.26
CA LEU A 279 -2.27 -12.80 -0.99
C LEU A 279 -2.54 -13.88 -2.06
N PHE A 280 -2.97 -13.44 -3.24
CA PHE A 280 -3.15 -14.28 -4.42
C PHE A 280 -1.93 -14.19 -5.32
N PHE A 281 -1.22 -15.30 -5.54
CA PHE A 281 -0.04 -15.31 -6.39
C PHE A 281 -0.39 -15.68 -7.84
N VAL A 282 0.01 -14.85 -8.80
CA VAL A 282 -0.02 -15.20 -10.22
C VAL A 282 1.01 -16.29 -10.50
N ASN A 283 2.25 -16.05 -10.08
CA ASN A 283 3.30 -17.05 -9.99
C ASN A 283 3.95 -16.96 -8.60
N ILE A 284 4.39 -18.11 -8.08
CA ILE A 284 5.20 -18.19 -6.87
C ILE A 284 6.36 -19.14 -7.09
N HIS A 285 7.47 -18.63 -7.63
CA HIS A 285 8.65 -19.42 -7.94
C HIS A 285 9.60 -19.53 -6.74
N ALA A 286 9.18 -20.30 -5.74
CA ALA A 286 9.91 -20.49 -4.50
C ALA A 286 9.94 -21.96 -4.05
N LYS A 287 10.80 -22.24 -3.07
CA LYS A 287 10.83 -23.45 -2.25
C LYS A 287 10.66 -23.07 -0.77
N TYR A 288 10.47 -24.03 0.13
CA TYR A 288 10.61 -23.74 1.55
C TYR A 288 12.08 -23.65 1.95
N CYS A 289 12.42 -22.70 2.83
CA CYS A 289 13.72 -22.63 3.45
C CYS A 289 13.87 -23.70 4.54
N ASP A 290 15.11 -24.08 4.87
CA ASP A 290 15.40 -24.95 6.02
C ASP A 290 15.05 -24.25 7.34
N ASP A 291 15.36 -22.96 7.42
CA ASP A 291 14.91 -22.09 8.51
C ASP A 291 13.40 -21.81 8.40
N VAL A 292 12.72 -22.00 9.52
CA VAL A 292 11.27 -21.84 9.63
C VAL A 292 10.87 -20.40 9.94
N GLY A 293 11.78 -19.57 10.44
CA GLY A 293 11.51 -18.23 10.93
C GLY A 293 10.86 -18.22 12.32
N ASN A 294 10.32 -17.07 12.73
CA ASN A 294 9.73 -16.86 14.04
C ASN A 294 8.22 -17.19 14.05
N LEU A 295 7.89 -18.35 14.62
CA LEU A 295 6.49 -18.80 14.79
C LEU A 295 5.83 -18.34 16.10
N GLN A 296 6.46 -17.43 16.87
CA GLN A 296 5.90 -16.84 18.09
C GLN A 296 5.45 -17.88 19.13
N GLY A 297 6.21 -18.96 19.26
CA GLY A 297 5.91 -20.06 20.20
C GLY A 297 4.93 -21.11 19.69
N LEU A 298 4.39 -20.96 18.47
CA LEU A 298 3.58 -21.99 17.82
C LEU A 298 4.47 -23.13 17.32
N GLU A 299 4.05 -24.36 17.57
CA GLU A 299 4.79 -25.57 17.22
C GLU A 299 4.49 -25.99 15.78
N LEU A 300 5.56 -26.16 14.98
CA LEU A 300 5.48 -26.74 13.64
C LEU A 300 5.71 -28.25 13.71
N CYS A 301 4.69 -29.05 13.42
CA CYS A 301 4.86 -30.49 13.31
C CYS A 301 5.29 -30.87 11.89
N ARG A 302 6.49 -31.44 11.77
CA ARG A 302 6.94 -32.06 10.52
C ARG A 302 6.31 -33.43 10.37
N LEU A 303 5.62 -33.62 9.26
CA LEU A 303 4.96 -34.88 8.93
C LEU A 303 5.99 -35.87 8.37
N ASP A 304 6.20 -36.96 9.10
CA ASP A 304 6.89 -38.17 8.61
C ASP A 304 5.84 -39.25 8.29
N ARG A 305 5.06 -39.65 9.30
CA ARG A 305 3.89 -40.53 9.16
C ARG A 305 2.72 -39.97 9.95
N MET A 306 1.50 -40.16 9.45
CA MET A 306 0.30 -39.66 10.12
C MET A 306 0.09 -40.31 11.49
N SER A 307 0.48 -41.58 11.66
CA SER A 307 0.46 -42.29 12.94
C SER A 307 1.36 -41.68 14.03
N ASN A 308 2.47 -41.05 13.62
CA ASN A 308 3.45 -40.42 14.50
C ASN A 308 3.18 -38.92 14.72
N LEU A 309 2.28 -38.32 13.94
CA LEU A 309 1.96 -36.90 14.05
C LEU A 309 1.44 -36.58 15.46
N LYS A 310 2.03 -35.59 16.11
CA LYS A 310 1.61 -35.15 17.45
C LYS A 310 0.11 -34.83 17.45
N LYS A 311 -0.59 -35.20 18.51
CA LYS A 311 -2.01 -34.83 18.67
C LYS A 311 -2.11 -33.31 18.79
N ASN A 312 -3.17 -32.74 18.22
CA ASN A 312 -3.51 -31.32 18.29
C ASN A 312 -2.48 -30.37 17.65
N CYS A 313 -1.82 -30.80 16.58
CA CYS A 313 -0.90 -29.91 15.89
C CYS A 313 -1.65 -28.90 15.02
N GLU A 314 -1.36 -27.60 15.22
CA GLU A 314 -1.98 -26.52 14.46
C GLU A 314 -1.27 -26.27 13.13
N PHE A 315 0.06 -26.26 13.13
CA PHE A 315 0.88 -26.07 11.93
C PHE A 315 1.53 -27.38 11.53
N VAL A 316 1.20 -27.86 10.33
CA VAL A 316 1.76 -29.11 9.79
C VAL A 316 2.61 -28.80 8.57
N PHE A 317 3.83 -29.31 8.55
CA PHE A 317 4.75 -29.23 7.41
C PHE A 317 4.92 -30.60 6.76
N GLY A 318 4.60 -30.73 5.49
CA GLY A 318 4.72 -31.96 4.72
C GLY A 318 3.45 -32.31 3.94
N ASN A 319 3.54 -33.34 3.09
CA ASN A 319 2.47 -33.74 2.20
C ASN A 319 1.62 -34.84 2.84
N ILE A 320 0.34 -34.57 3.05
CA ILE A 320 -0.63 -35.49 3.62
C ILE A 320 -1.19 -36.38 2.50
N LEU A 321 -1.02 -37.68 2.65
CA LEU A 321 -1.64 -38.69 1.80
C LEU A 321 -2.57 -39.55 2.67
N VAL A 322 -3.87 -39.52 2.36
CA VAL A 322 -4.87 -40.36 3.02
C VAL A 322 -5.32 -41.44 2.06
N GLU A 323 -4.91 -42.67 2.36
CA GLU A 323 -5.24 -43.89 1.61
C GLU A 323 -5.90 -44.94 2.52
N SER A 324 -6.29 -46.08 1.94
CA SER A 324 -6.80 -47.22 2.72
C SER A 324 -5.80 -47.65 3.80
N GLY A 325 -6.26 -47.68 5.06
CA GLY A 325 -5.46 -47.97 6.25
C GLY A 325 -5.10 -46.72 7.04
N GLU A 326 -5.04 -45.55 6.40
CA GLU A 326 -4.70 -44.29 7.05
C GLU A 326 -5.91 -43.60 7.72
N GLU A 327 -7.14 -44.08 7.45
CA GLU A 327 -8.36 -43.49 7.98
C GLU A 327 -8.43 -43.47 9.51
N GLU A 328 -7.73 -44.38 10.20
CA GLU A 328 -7.69 -44.41 11.66
C GLU A 328 -6.90 -43.25 12.27
N TYR A 329 -5.98 -42.65 11.51
CA TYR A 329 -5.06 -41.60 12.00
C TYR A 329 -5.54 -40.18 11.70
N VAL A 330 -6.54 -40.00 10.83
CA VAL A 330 -7.00 -38.67 10.37
C VAL A 330 -7.41 -37.73 11.51
N LYS A 331 -7.84 -38.27 12.66
CA LYS A 331 -8.18 -37.49 13.86
C LYS A 331 -7.01 -36.66 14.41
N ARG A 332 -5.77 -36.99 14.06
CA ARG A 332 -4.58 -36.21 14.44
C ARG A 332 -4.51 -34.87 13.71
N LEU A 333 -5.22 -34.73 12.59
CA LEU A 333 -5.32 -33.51 11.80
C LEU A 333 -6.45 -32.57 12.26
N ASN A 334 -7.28 -32.98 13.24
CA ASN A 334 -8.47 -32.23 13.65
C ASN A 334 -8.23 -30.78 14.07
N ARG A 335 -7.01 -30.45 14.52
CA ARG A 335 -6.62 -29.11 14.99
C ARG A 335 -5.72 -28.37 14.00
N MET A 336 -5.43 -28.97 12.86
CA MET A 336 -4.57 -28.38 11.85
C MET A 336 -5.27 -27.18 11.23
N THR A 337 -4.69 -26.00 11.37
CA THR A 337 -5.17 -24.74 10.80
C THR A 337 -4.37 -24.37 9.55
N HIS A 338 -3.09 -24.72 9.51
CA HIS A 338 -2.18 -24.43 8.41
C HIS A 338 -1.45 -25.70 7.96
N LEU A 339 -1.49 -25.94 6.65
CA LEU A 339 -0.72 -27.00 5.99
C LEU A 339 0.31 -26.36 5.05
N PHE A 340 1.59 -26.56 5.35
CA PHE A 340 2.71 -26.21 4.49
C PHE A 340 3.11 -27.46 3.70
N GLY A 341 2.42 -27.71 2.59
CA GLY A 341 2.47 -28.94 1.81
C GLY A 341 1.20 -29.12 0.98
N SER A 342 0.91 -30.36 0.59
CA SER A 342 -0.32 -30.75 -0.14
C SER A 342 -1.14 -31.77 0.63
N ILE A 343 -2.43 -31.87 0.31
CA ILE A 343 -3.29 -32.97 0.78
C ILE A 343 -3.86 -33.74 -0.40
N GLU A 344 -3.69 -35.06 -0.39
CA GLU A 344 -4.26 -35.99 -1.36
C GLU A 344 -5.07 -37.05 -0.61
N ILE A 345 -6.33 -37.25 -0.99
CA ILE A 345 -7.24 -38.24 -0.40
C ILE A 345 -7.72 -39.13 -1.53
N ARG A 346 -7.36 -40.42 -1.49
CA ARG A 346 -7.72 -41.38 -2.55
C ARG A 346 -7.92 -42.77 -1.97
N ASN A 347 -8.75 -43.57 -2.63
CA ASN A 347 -8.96 -44.98 -2.27
C ASN A 347 -9.35 -45.20 -0.78
N THR A 348 -10.08 -44.24 -0.18
CA THR A 348 -10.48 -44.32 1.24
C THR A 348 -11.94 -44.77 1.39
N LYS A 349 -12.29 -45.20 2.60
CA LYS A 349 -13.69 -45.44 3.01
C LYS A 349 -14.30 -44.28 3.80
N LEU A 350 -13.65 -43.11 3.81
CA LEU A 350 -14.11 -41.94 4.54
C LEU A 350 -15.44 -41.44 3.97
N LYS A 351 -16.40 -41.16 4.86
CA LYS A 351 -17.72 -40.63 4.49
C LYS A 351 -17.77 -39.11 4.41
N ASN A 352 -16.84 -38.43 5.08
CA ASN A 352 -16.74 -36.98 5.15
C ASN A 352 -15.30 -36.55 5.42
N LEU A 353 -15.08 -35.23 5.40
CA LEU A 353 -13.79 -34.59 5.64
C LEU A 353 -13.79 -33.79 6.95
N ASP A 354 -14.60 -34.18 7.94
CA ASP A 354 -14.77 -33.42 9.19
C ASP A 354 -13.48 -33.26 9.99
N PHE A 355 -12.49 -34.13 9.73
CA PHE A 355 -11.16 -34.03 10.32
C PHE A 355 -10.33 -32.84 9.81
N LEU A 356 -10.77 -32.17 8.73
CA LEU A 356 -10.17 -30.95 8.18
C LEU A 356 -10.95 -29.69 8.54
N LYS A 357 -11.95 -29.77 9.42
CA LYS A 357 -12.86 -28.64 9.72
C LYS A 357 -12.16 -27.37 10.25
N GLU A 358 -10.97 -27.49 10.82
CA GLU A 358 -10.19 -26.34 11.34
C GLU A 358 -9.16 -25.83 10.32
N LEU A 359 -8.96 -26.53 9.20
CA LEU A 359 -7.99 -26.18 8.18
C LEU A 359 -8.45 -24.90 7.47
N ARG A 360 -7.62 -23.86 7.55
CA ARG A 360 -7.88 -22.56 6.93
C ARG A 360 -6.99 -22.32 5.72
N TYR A 361 -5.74 -22.78 5.79
CA TYR A 361 -4.74 -22.41 4.80
C TYR A 361 -3.91 -23.61 4.34
N ILE A 362 -3.70 -23.69 3.03
CA ILE A 362 -2.74 -24.61 2.40
C ILE A 362 -1.75 -23.78 1.58
N GLY A 363 -0.47 -23.86 1.93
CA GLY A 363 0.63 -23.31 1.15
C GLY A 363 1.42 -24.45 0.51
N THR A 364 1.35 -24.60 -0.80
CA THR A 364 2.11 -25.62 -1.54
C THR A 364 3.14 -24.96 -2.44
N LEU A 365 4.42 -25.25 -2.23
CA LEU A 365 5.55 -24.79 -3.06
C LEU A 365 6.20 -25.91 -3.90
N ASP A 366 5.85 -27.16 -3.62
CA ASP A 366 6.43 -28.34 -4.26
C ASP A 366 5.71 -28.70 -5.58
N GLY A 367 6.47 -29.11 -6.59
CA GLY A 367 5.95 -29.72 -7.83
C GLY A 367 5.46 -28.75 -8.92
N LYS A 368 4.63 -29.26 -9.84
CA LYS A 368 4.02 -28.51 -10.96
C LYS A 368 2.92 -27.54 -10.52
N THR A 369 2.48 -27.62 -9.28
CA THR A 369 1.31 -26.89 -8.76
C THR A 369 1.73 -26.11 -7.53
N ARG A 370 2.15 -24.86 -7.73
CA ARG A 370 2.45 -23.95 -6.62
C ARG A 370 1.27 -23.02 -6.39
N ARG A 371 0.61 -23.14 -5.24
CA ARG A 371 -0.65 -22.46 -4.94
C ARG A 371 -0.76 -22.16 -3.46
N LEU A 372 -1.40 -21.02 -3.17
CA LEU A 372 -1.93 -20.70 -1.85
C LEU A 372 -3.45 -20.84 -1.93
N LEU A 373 -4.03 -21.51 -0.94
CA LEU A 373 -5.48 -21.68 -0.84
C LEU A 373 -5.93 -21.22 0.54
N GLY A 374 -6.79 -20.20 0.58
CA GLY A 374 -7.62 -19.87 1.74
C GLY A 374 -8.94 -20.61 1.64
N LEU A 375 -9.29 -21.36 2.68
CA LEU A 375 -10.55 -22.06 2.84
C LEU A 375 -11.47 -21.19 3.70
N LEU A 376 -12.56 -20.71 3.11
CA LEU A 376 -13.60 -19.90 3.78
C LEU A 376 -14.52 -20.76 4.63
#